data_AF-A0A4Z2E368-F1
#
_entry.id   AF-A0A4Z2E368-F1
#
_cell.length_a   1.000
_cell.length_b   1.000
_cell.length_c   1.000
_cell.angle_alpha   90.00
_cell.angle_beta   90.00
_cell.angle_gamma   90.00
#
_symmetry.space_group_name_H-M   'P 1'
#
loop_
_entity.id
_entity.type
_entity.pdbx_description
1 polymer ?
#
loop_
_entity_poly.entity_id
_entity_poly.type
_entity_poly.pdbx_seq_one_letter_code
_entity_poly.pdbx_strand_id
1 'polypeptide(L)'
;MKIMEETPTARKVLLENHENLLQVAEYCHHNYLQSGDGCVKALEETKNFTTQSLASVAYQISSLASSVLSLLDAQTNQLRRMESSINLIGQVRRLQDRRGLKGPLYRLLETTIPRCFVGSVGSSGPGLKGVTLGDS
;
A
#
# COMPACT_ATOMS: atom_id res chain seq x y z
N MET A 1 -0.57 2.63 13.35
CA MET A 1 0.01 2.42 12.00
C MET A 1 0.00 3.78 11.29
N LYS A 2 0.85 4.72 11.74
CA LYS A 2 0.79 6.15 11.34
C LYS A 2 1.33 6.41 9.92
N ILE A 3 2.19 5.51 9.43
CA ILE A 3 2.93 5.63 8.17
C ILE A 3 2.01 5.51 6.93
N MET A 4 0.84 4.89 7.07
CA MET A 4 -0.14 4.75 5.98
C MET A 4 -0.88 6.06 5.66
N GLU A 5 -0.97 7.00 6.60
CA GLU A 5 -1.54 8.34 6.35
C GLU A 5 -0.47 9.36 5.95
N GLU A 6 0.73 9.24 6.53
CA GLU A 6 1.82 10.19 6.29
C GLU A 6 2.32 10.14 4.84
N THR A 7 2.34 8.95 4.22
CA THR A 7 2.77 8.78 2.83
C THR A 7 1.83 9.44 1.80
N PRO A 8 0.50 9.19 1.82
CA PRO A 8 -0.43 9.88 0.91
C PRO A 8 -0.54 11.38 1.20
N THR A 9 -0.39 11.81 2.46
CA THR A 9 -0.40 13.22 2.82
C THR A 9 0.84 13.94 2.30
N ALA A 10 2.04 13.39 2.49
CA ALA A 10 3.28 13.95 1.95
C ALA A 10 3.26 14.03 0.41
N ARG A 11 2.69 13.01 -0.24
CA ARG A 11 2.45 13.04 -1.70
C ARG A 11 1.48 14.14 -2.11
N LYS A 12 0.41 14.37 -1.35
CA LYS A 12 -0.57 15.44 -1.62
C LYS A 12 0.08 16.82 -1.53
N VAL A 13 0.88 17.06 -0.49
CA VAL A 13 1.62 18.32 -0.30
C VAL A 13 2.56 18.60 -1.48
N LEU A 14 3.23 17.56 -2.00
CA LEU A 14 4.09 17.67 -3.19
C LEU A 14 3.31 18.07 -4.45
N LEU A 15 2.12 17.50 -4.66
CA LEU A 15 1.25 17.86 -5.78
C LEU A 15 0.72 19.29 -5.65
N GLU A 16 0.29 19.69 -4.46
CA GLU A 16 -0.15 21.07 -4.20
C GLU A 16 0.99 22.07 -4.42
N ASN A 17 2.24 21.72 -4.05
CA ASN A 17 3.39 22.58 -4.35
C ASN A 17 3.68 22.69 -5.85
N HIS A 18 3.50 21.62 -6.62
CA HIS A 18 3.70 21.67 -8.07
C HIS A 18 2.77 22.68 -8.74
N GLU A 19 1.49 22.67 -8.37
CA GLU A 19 0.51 23.66 -8.87
C GLU A 19 0.87 25.08 -8.42
N ASN A 20 1.27 25.25 -7.16
CA ASN A 20 1.70 26.55 -6.65
C ASN A 20 2.94 27.09 -7.38
N LEU A 21 3.89 26.23 -7.75
CA LEU A 21 5.08 26.62 -8.51
C LEU A 21 4.76 27.14 -9.89
N LEU A 22 3.76 26.55 -10.55
CA LEU A 22 3.27 27.02 -11.84
C LEU A 22 2.70 28.44 -11.70
N GLN A 23 1.88 28.68 -10.68
CA GLN A 23 1.34 30.01 -10.39
C GLN A 23 2.43 31.03 -10.04
N VAL A 24 3.45 30.63 -9.27
CA VAL A 24 4.60 31.49 -8.95
C VAL A 24 5.39 31.84 -10.21
N ALA A 25 5.58 30.89 -11.13
CA ALA A 25 6.27 31.15 -12.39
C ALA A 25 5.47 32.12 -13.28
N GLU A 26 4.16 31.93 -13.39
CA GLU A 26 3.27 32.87 -14.10
C GLU A 26 3.31 34.26 -13.47
N TYR A 27 3.24 34.35 -12.13
CA TYR A 27 3.36 35.61 -11.41
C TYR A 27 4.70 36.30 -11.67
N CYS A 28 5.82 35.57 -11.59
CA CYS A 28 7.15 36.16 -11.84
C CYS A 28 7.26 36.70 -13.27
N HIS A 29 6.71 35.97 -14.25
CA HIS A 29 6.68 36.42 -15.64
C HIS A 29 5.84 37.68 -15.81
N HIS A 30 4.64 37.69 -15.24
CA HIS A 30 3.71 38.81 -15.34
C HIS A 30 4.23 40.05 -14.62
N ASN A 31 4.78 39.87 -13.41
CA ASN A 31 5.42 40.92 -12.62
C ASN A 31 6.58 41.54 -13.40
N TYR A 32 7.45 40.72 -14.01
CA TYR A 32 8.57 41.21 -14.81
C TYR A 32 8.12 42.06 -16.00
N LEU A 33 7.08 41.64 -16.73
CA LEU A 33 6.55 42.38 -17.88
C LEU A 33 5.88 43.71 -17.49
N GLN A 34 5.18 43.75 -16.36
CA GLN A 34 4.48 44.95 -15.89
C GLN A 34 5.41 45.95 -15.17
N SER A 35 6.61 45.53 -14.78
CA SER A 35 7.46 46.31 -13.88
C SER A 35 8.11 47.55 -14.50
N GLY A 36 8.15 47.71 -15.82
CA GLY A 36 8.78 48.87 -16.48
C GLY A 36 10.20 49.14 -15.93
N ASP A 37 10.40 50.32 -15.33
CA ASP A 37 11.66 50.73 -14.69
C ASP A 37 12.04 49.94 -13.42
N GLY A 38 11.09 49.19 -12.84
CA GLY A 38 11.24 48.33 -11.66
C GLY A 38 11.80 46.93 -11.95
N CYS A 39 12.21 46.64 -13.18
CA CYS A 39 12.65 45.32 -13.65
C CYS A 39 13.69 44.64 -12.73
N VAL A 40 14.64 45.40 -12.17
CA VAL A 40 15.67 44.86 -11.26
C VAL A 40 15.06 44.34 -9.96
N LYS A 41 14.06 45.04 -9.40
CA LYS A 41 13.37 44.61 -8.18
C LYS A 41 12.52 43.36 -8.43
N ALA A 42 11.79 43.31 -9.55
CA ALA A 42 11.00 42.13 -9.92
C ALA A 42 11.87 40.89 -10.18
N LEU A 43 13.07 41.08 -10.74
CA LEU A 43 14.05 40.01 -10.90
C LEU A 43 14.57 39.49 -9.56
N GLU A 44 14.85 40.37 -8.61
CA GLU A 44 15.28 39.98 -7.26
C GLU A 44 14.18 39.24 -6.50
N GLU A 45 12.93 39.67 -6.65
CA GLU A 45 11.76 38.97 -6.11
C GLU A 45 11.62 37.57 -6.72
N THR A 46 11.79 37.44 -8.04
CA THR A 46 11.80 36.14 -8.75
C THR A 46 12.89 35.21 -8.22
N LYS A 47 14.09 35.74 -7.96
CA LYS A 47 15.21 34.96 -7.40
C LYS A 47 14.88 34.44 -6.00
N ASN A 48 14.23 35.25 -5.16
CA ASN A 48 13.79 34.84 -3.84
C ASN A 48 12.74 33.73 -3.92
N PHE A 49 11.71 33.89 -4.76
CA PHE A 49 10.72 32.85 -4.99
C PHE A 49 11.34 31.56 -5.54
N THR A 50 12.31 31.65 -6.46
CA THR A 50 13.03 30.50 -6.99
C THR A 50 13.79 29.74 -5.90
N THR A 51 14.46 30.46 -5.01
CA THR A 51 15.21 29.87 -3.89
C THR A 51 14.28 29.18 -2.90
N GLN A 52 13.17 29.84 -2.56
CA GLN A 52 12.15 29.29 -1.66
C GLN A 52 11.48 28.04 -2.26
N SER A 53 11.15 28.11 -3.55
CA SER A 53 10.57 27.03 -4.33
C SER A 53 11.47 25.79 -4.35
N LEU A 54 12.77 25.99 -4.63
CA LEU A 54 13.76 24.93 -4.63
C LEU A 54 13.88 24.26 -3.25
N ALA A 55 13.97 25.06 -2.19
CA ALA A 55 14.05 24.56 -0.82
C ALA A 55 12.79 23.77 -0.42
N SER A 56 11.61 24.28 -0.78
CA SER A 56 10.32 23.65 -0.52
C SER A 56 10.23 22.26 -1.16
N VAL A 57 10.57 22.15 -2.45
CA VAL A 57 10.53 20.88 -3.19
C VAL A 57 11.55 19.89 -2.63
N ALA A 58 12.78 20.33 -2.35
CA ALA A 58 13.82 19.47 -1.79
C ALA A 58 13.40 18.88 -0.44
N TYR A 59 12.83 19.69 0.45
CA TYR A 59 12.33 19.23 1.74
C TYR A 59 11.22 18.18 1.59
N GLN A 60 10.27 18.42 0.70
CA GLN A 60 9.14 17.50 0.50
C GLN A 60 9.58 16.16 -0.10
N ILE A 61 10.51 16.17 -1.05
CA ILE A 61 11.11 14.93 -1.58
C ILE A 61 11.81 14.16 -0.47
N SER A 62 12.60 14.84 0.36
CA SER A 62 13.32 14.21 1.48
C SER A 62 12.36 13.60 2.52
N SER A 63 11.29 14.34 2.85
CA SER A 63 10.25 13.87 3.76
C SER A 63 9.54 12.63 3.20
N LEU A 64 9.11 12.67 1.94
CA LEU A 64 8.44 11.55 1.29
C LEU A 64 9.35 10.31 1.20
N ALA A 65 10.62 10.48 0.81
CA ALA A 65 11.59 9.40 0.77
C ALA A 65 11.77 8.74 2.14
N SER A 66 11.88 9.54 3.20
CA SER A 66 12.00 9.05 4.58
C SER A 66 10.76 8.26 5.01
N SER A 67 9.56 8.76 4.71
CA SER A 67 8.31 8.06 5.01
C SER A 67 8.20 6.72 4.26
N VAL A 68 8.59 6.69 2.98
CA VAL A 68 8.58 5.46 2.17
C VAL A 68 9.57 4.43 2.70
N LEU A 69 10.79 4.85 3.03
CA LEU A 69 11.79 3.96 3.63
C LEU A 69 11.29 3.36 4.95
N SER A 70 10.70 4.19 5.82
CA SER A 70 10.12 3.72 7.08
C SER A 70 8.99 2.71 6.86
N LEU A 71 8.17 2.89 5.82
CA LEU A 71 7.13 1.94 5.45
C LEU A 71 7.72 0.60 5.00
N LEU A 72 8.76 0.63 4.16
CA LEU A 72 9.43 -0.58 3.68
C LEU A 72 10.11 -1.34 4.83
N ASP A 73 10.74 -0.64 5.77
CA ASP A 73 11.33 -1.24 6.97
C ASP A 73 10.25 -1.88 7.86
N ALA A 74 9.11 -1.20 8.05
CA ALA A 74 7.99 -1.75 8.81
C ALA A 74 7.44 -3.03 8.16
N GLN A 75 7.26 -3.03 6.83
CA GLN A 75 6.79 -4.21 6.08
C GLN A 75 7.81 -5.36 6.13
N THR A 76 9.10 -5.08 5.97
CA THR A 76 10.17 -6.08 6.05
C THR A 76 10.19 -6.75 7.42
N ASN A 77 10.03 -5.97 8.49
CA ASN A 77 9.94 -6.50 9.85
C ASN A 77 8.69 -7.34 10.08
N GLN A 78 7.53 -6.95 9.51
CA GLN A 78 6.33 -7.79 9.55
C GLN A 78 6.54 -9.13 8.85
N LEU A 79 7.18 -9.14 7.68
CA LEU A 79 7.48 -10.37 6.93
C LEU A 79 8.43 -11.28 7.71
N ARG A 80 9.49 -10.76 8.31
CA ARG A 80 10.40 -11.55 9.18
C ARG A 80 9.66 -12.19 10.36
N ARG A 81 8.71 -11.46 10.97
CA ARG A 81 7.87 -12.02 12.04
C ARG A 81 6.94 -13.12 11.53
N MET A 82 6.36 -12.94 10.34
CA MET A 82 5.53 -13.96 9.71
C MET A 82 6.34 -15.21 9.36
N GLU A 83 7.54 -15.05 8.81
CA GLU A 83 8.46 -16.15 8.49
C GLU A 83 8.85 -16.93 9.75
N SER A 84 9.23 -16.26 10.83
CA SER A 84 9.49 -16.89 12.13
C SER A 84 8.28 -17.67 12.66
N SER A 85 7.08 -17.09 12.54
CA SER A 85 5.83 -17.76 12.93
C SER A 85 5.58 -19.03 12.12
N ILE A 86 5.81 -18.98 10.80
CA ILE A 86 5.71 -20.15 9.91
C ILE A 86 6.75 -21.21 10.28
N ASN A 87 7.99 -20.80 10.55
CA ASN A 87 9.06 -21.70 10.98
C ASN A 87 8.72 -22.40 12.29
N LEU A 88 8.14 -21.68 13.25
CA LEU A 88 7.65 -22.26 14.51
C LEU A 88 6.52 -23.27 14.27
N ILE A 89 5.53 -22.93 13.45
CA ILE A 89 4.45 -23.86 13.06
C ILE A 89 5.03 -25.12 12.40
N GLY A 90 6.03 -24.95 11.53
CA GLY A 90 6.74 -26.04 10.90
C GLY A 90 7.47 -26.94 11.91
N GLN A 91 8.11 -26.35 12.92
CA GLN A 91 8.73 -27.11 14.02
C GLN A 91 7.71 -27.90 14.83
N VAL A 92 6.57 -27.28 15.20
CA VAL A 92 5.49 -27.96 15.92
C VAL A 92 4.95 -29.14 15.10
N ARG A 93 4.74 -28.97 13.79
CA ARG A 93 4.34 -30.06 12.88
C ARG A 93 5.37 -31.19 12.86
N ARG A 94 6.67 -30.89 12.78
CA ARG A 94 7.74 -31.90 12.80
C ARG A 94 7.78 -32.67 14.12
N LEU A 95 7.59 -31.98 15.25
CA LEU A 95 7.52 -32.61 16.57
C LEU A 95 6.30 -33.52 16.69
N GLN A 96 5.16 -33.13 16.12
CA GLN A 96 3.95 -33.93 16.11
C GLN A 96 4.10 -35.20 15.24
N ASP A 97 4.72 -35.07 14.07
CA ASP A 97 5.04 -36.19 13.17
C ASP A 97 5.97 -37.21 13.85
N ARG A 98 7.04 -36.73 14.48
CA ARG A 98 7.99 -37.57 15.24
C ARG A 98 7.35 -38.30 16.41
N ARG A 99 6.37 -37.70 17.08
CA ARG A 99 5.67 -38.34 18.21
C ARG A 99 4.62 -39.37 17.76
N GLY A 100 4.43 -39.59 16.46
CA GLY A 100 3.42 -40.54 15.96
C GLY A 100 1.97 -40.15 16.28
N LEU A 101 1.74 -38.92 16.75
CA LEU A 101 0.43 -38.41 17.20
C LEU A 101 -0.47 -38.00 16.01
N LYS A 102 -0.31 -38.63 14.84
CA LYS A 102 -1.15 -38.34 13.67
C LYS A 102 -2.61 -38.71 13.95
N GLY A 103 -2.87 -39.92 14.46
CA GLY A 103 -4.23 -40.42 14.74
C GLY A 103 -5.09 -39.52 15.64
N PRO A 104 -4.62 -39.10 16.83
CA PRO A 104 -5.44 -38.28 17.73
C PRO A 104 -5.57 -36.80 17.32
N LEU A 105 -4.65 -36.24 16.53
CA LEU A 105 -4.74 -34.83 16.12
C LEU A 105 -5.73 -34.58 14.97
N TYR A 106 -5.88 -35.53 14.03
CA TYR A 106 -6.96 -35.45 13.02
C TYR A 106 -8.34 -35.44 13.69
N ARG A 107 -8.52 -36.21 14.77
CA ARG A 107 -9.77 -36.25 15.56
C ARG A 107 -10.04 -34.97 16.35
N LEU A 108 -9.00 -34.26 16.79
CA LEU A 108 -9.13 -32.98 17.52
C LEU A 108 -9.32 -31.76 16.60
N LEU A 109 -8.85 -31.82 15.36
CA LEU A 109 -9.02 -30.74 14.38
C LEU A 109 -10.48 -30.67 13.87
N GLU A 110 -11.18 -31.80 13.80
CA GLU A 110 -12.63 -31.87 13.50
C GLU A 110 -13.51 -31.27 14.60
N THR A 111 -13.04 -31.26 15.86
CA THR A 111 -13.82 -30.74 16.99
C THR A 111 -13.52 -29.29 17.35
N THR A 112 -12.47 -28.68 16.78
CA THR A 112 -11.96 -27.37 17.22
C THR A 112 -11.92 -26.29 16.13
N ILE A 113 -12.06 -26.64 14.83
CA ILE A 113 -12.28 -25.66 13.78
C ILE A 113 -13.80 -25.50 13.59
N PRO A 114 -14.44 -24.40 14.00
CA PRO A 114 -15.83 -24.14 13.63
C PRO A 114 -15.91 -24.06 12.11
N ARG A 115 -16.90 -24.76 11.52
CA ARG A 115 -17.27 -24.68 10.11
C ARG A 115 -17.63 -23.24 9.73
N CYS A 116 -16.62 -22.42 9.42
CA CYS A 116 -16.78 -21.09 8.86
C CYS A 116 -16.24 -21.04 7.43
N PHE A 117 -16.53 -22.06 6.60
CA PHE A 117 -16.55 -21.94 5.14
C PHE A 117 -17.04 -23.26 4.49
N VAL A 118 -18.33 -23.57 4.57
CA VAL A 118 -18.97 -24.39 3.53
C VAL A 118 -19.90 -23.45 2.78
N GLY A 119 -19.28 -22.59 1.97
CA GLY A 119 -19.96 -21.93 0.87
C GLY A 119 -20.21 -22.98 -0.21
N SER A 120 -21.49 -23.09 -0.60
CA SER A 120 -22.02 -23.97 -1.64
C SER A 120 -21.09 -24.13 -2.84
N VAL A 121 -20.61 -25.35 -3.07
CA VAL A 121 -20.20 -25.80 -4.39
C VAL A 121 -21.01 -27.06 -4.68
N GLY A 122 -21.96 -26.92 -5.60
CA GLY A 122 -22.81 -28.00 -6.04
C GLY A 122 -22.00 -29.13 -6.69
N SER A 123 -22.44 -30.36 -6.47
CA SER A 123 -22.29 -31.44 -7.44
C SER A 123 -23.26 -32.56 -7.10
N SER A 124 -24.21 -32.74 -8.02
CA SER A 124 -24.79 -33.99 -8.50
C SER A 124 -24.86 -35.17 -7.53
N GLY A 125 -26.07 -35.45 -7.05
CA GLY A 125 -26.49 -36.80 -6.65
C GLY A 125 -27.06 -37.58 -7.84
N PRO A 126 -26.88 -38.91 -7.91
CA PRO A 126 -27.42 -39.75 -8.98
C PRO A 126 -28.86 -40.18 -8.66
N GLY A 127 -29.76 -40.08 -9.63
CA GLY A 127 -31.16 -40.49 -9.46
C GLY A 127 -31.85 -40.74 -10.80
N LEU A 128 -31.91 -42.01 -11.18
CA LEU A 128 -32.59 -42.56 -12.35
C LEU A 128 -34.09 -42.20 -12.41
N LYS A 129 -34.59 -41.76 -13.57
CA LYS A 129 -35.74 -42.34 -14.33
C LYS A 129 -36.23 -41.43 -15.47
N GLY A 130 -36.42 -42.03 -16.66
CA GLY A 130 -37.61 -41.76 -17.52
C GLY A 130 -37.42 -41.02 -18.85
N VAL A 131 -37.17 -41.77 -19.94
CA VAL A 131 -37.91 -41.80 -21.25
C VAL A 131 -38.73 -40.55 -21.64
N THR A 132 -38.44 -39.84 -22.74
CA THR A 132 -38.86 -40.04 -24.16
C THR A 132 -38.14 -38.95 -25.00
N LEU A 133 -37.39 -39.21 -26.08
CA LEU A 133 -37.79 -39.48 -27.49
C LEU A 133 -38.88 -38.55 -28.04
N GLY A 134 -38.49 -37.65 -28.96
CA GLY A 134 -39.42 -36.83 -29.74
C GLY A 134 -38.72 -35.73 -30.52
N ASP A 135 -38.40 -36.04 -31.78
CA ASP A 135 -37.83 -35.20 -32.82
C ASP A 135 -38.66 -33.96 -33.21
N SER A 136 -37.97 -33.04 -33.90
CA SER A 136 -38.43 -31.96 -34.82
C SER A 136 -38.37 -30.53 -34.28
#